data_AF-A0A9Q9IF81-F1
#
_entry.id   AF-A0A9Q9IF81-F1
#
_cell.length_a   1.000
_cell.length_b   1.000
_cell.length_c   1.000
_cell.angle_alpha   90.00
_cell.angle_beta   90.00
_cell.angle_gamma   90.00
#
_symmetry.space_group_name_H-M   'P 1'
#
loop_
_entity.id
_entity.type
_entity.pdbx_description
1 polymer ?
#
loop_
_entity_poly.entity_id
_entity_poly.type
_entity_poly.pdbx_seq_one_letter_code
_entity_poly.pdbx_strand_id
1 'polypeptide(L)'
;MTIVVEFPPGDPGTPPHRHPGPAFGYVLEGEMVFELEGEPPRVLRAGDVFWEPGGDVIHYQDGNHRDDVPVKYTVTMFCDPDKPMLTLVEEDELARRASRRVPA
;
A
#
# COMPACT_ATOMS: atom_id res chain seq x y z
N MET A 1 14.55 2.62 5.07
CA MET A 1 14.23 1.51 5.98
C MET A 1 13.55 0.40 5.19
N THR A 2 13.84 -0.86 5.47
CA THR A 2 13.23 -2.01 4.79
C THR A 2 12.50 -2.86 5.82
N ILE A 3 11.23 -3.20 5.54
CA ILE A 3 10.42 -4.08 6.38
C ILE A 3 9.83 -5.20 5.53
N VAL A 4 9.40 -6.26 6.22
CA VAL A 4 8.54 -7.29 5.65
C VAL A 4 7.16 -7.09 6.24
N VAL A 5 6.17 -6.98 5.38
CA VAL A 5 4.75 -6.93 5.74
C VAL A 5 4.14 -8.30 5.44
N GLU A 6 3.27 -8.75 6.34
CA GLU A 6 2.53 -9.99 6.21
C GLU A 6 1.09 -9.76 6.66
N PHE A 7 0.15 -10.15 5.81
CA PHE A 7 -1.28 -10.07 6.08
C PHE A 7 -1.93 -11.45 6.00
N PRO A 8 -2.79 -11.83 6.97
CA PRO A 8 -3.51 -13.08 6.92
C PRO A 8 -4.54 -13.09 5.76
N PRO A 9 -5.15 -14.25 5.45
CA PRO A 9 -6.17 -14.31 4.41
C PRO A 9 -7.33 -13.35 4.67
N GLY A 10 -7.72 -12.59 3.65
CA GLY A 10 -8.83 -11.63 3.66
C GLY A 10 -8.58 -10.32 4.41
N ASP A 11 -7.37 -10.08 4.91
CA ASP A 11 -7.05 -8.83 5.62
C ASP A 11 -7.05 -7.63 4.64
N PRO A 12 -7.75 -6.53 4.95
CA PRO A 12 -7.83 -5.36 4.08
C PRO A 12 -6.52 -4.57 3.98
N GLY A 13 -5.54 -4.89 4.82
CA GLY A 13 -4.25 -4.23 4.87
C GLY A 13 -4.24 -3.01 5.79
N THR A 14 -3.23 -2.17 5.59
CA THR A 14 -3.08 -0.91 6.31
C THR A 14 -4.16 0.06 5.84
N PRO A 15 -4.84 0.79 6.75
CA PRO A 15 -5.78 1.83 6.34
C PRO A 15 -5.11 2.86 5.39
N PRO A 16 -5.89 3.60 4.58
CA PRO A 16 -5.35 4.55 3.61
C PRO A 16 -4.30 5.48 4.22
N HIS A 17 -3.14 5.57 3.60
CA HIS A 17 -1.97 6.24 4.17
C HIS A 17 -1.08 6.91 3.11
N ARG A 18 -0.08 7.66 3.57
CA ARG A 18 0.98 8.25 2.74
C ARG A 18 2.35 8.02 3.35
N HIS A 19 3.35 7.84 2.51
CA HIS A 19 4.76 7.83 2.91
C HIS A 19 5.42 9.19 2.69
N PRO A 20 6.35 9.62 3.57
CA PRO A 20 7.04 10.90 3.43
C PRO A 20 7.95 10.98 2.19
N GLY A 21 8.42 9.82 1.70
CA GLY A 21 9.25 9.70 0.51
C GLY A 21 8.92 8.43 -0.27
N PRO A 22 9.66 8.14 -1.35
CA PRO A 22 9.37 7.01 -2.22
C PRO A 22 9.49 5.68 -1.49
N ALA A 23 8.66 4.73 -1.89
CA ALA A 23 8.64 3.36 -1.40
C ALA A 23 8.71 2.39 -2.58
N PHE A 24 9.50 1.33 -2.43
CA PHE A 24 9.71 0.31 -3.45
C PHE A 24 9.48 -1.06 -2.83
N GLY A 25 8.63 -1.86 -3.44
CA GLY A 25 8.24 -3.15 -2.91
C GLY A 25 8.34 -4.30 -3.90
N TYR A 26 8.37 -5.50 -3.32
CA TYR A 26 8.43 -6.77 -4.04
C TYR A 26 7.59 -7.81 -3.30
N VAL A 27 6.68 -8.46 -4.02
CA VAL A 27 5.81 -9.48 -3.44
C VAL A 27 6.58 -10.80 -3.32
N LEU A 28 6.68 -11.30 -2.09
CA LEU A 28 7.41 -12.52 -1.76
C LEU A 28 6.51 -13.75 -1.91
N GLU A 29 5.28 -13.67 -1.38
CA GLU A 29 4.32 -14.78 -1.31
C GLU A 29 2.88 -14.24 -1.43
N GLY A 30 1.95 -15.06 -1.92
CA GLY A 30 0.53 -14.70 -2.02
C GLY A 30 0.21 -13.66 -3.10
N GLU A 31 -0.91 -12.94 -2.90
CA GLU A 31 -1.39 -11.90 -3.81
C GLU A 31 -1.84 -10.65 -3.03
N MET A 32 -1.28 -9.49 -3.37
CA MET A 32 -1.60 -8.20 -2.76
C MET A 32 -2.52 -7.40 -3.69
N VAL A 33 -3.56 -6.76 -3.14
CA VAL A 33 -4.26 -5.69 -3.85
C VAL A 33 -3.49 -4.41 -3.62
N PHE A 34 -2.93 -3.83 -4.69
CA PHE A 34 -2.24 -2.54 -4.67
C PHE A 34 -3.12 -1.47 -5.30
N GLU A 35 -3.42 -0.41 -4.55
CA GLU A 35 -4.24 0.70 -5.05
C GLU A 35 -3.64 2.05 -4.67
N LEU A 36 -3.30 2.86 -5.67
CA LEU A 36 -2.64 4.16 -5.50
C LEU A 36 -3.50 5.28 -6.09
N GLU A 37 -3.52 6.45 -5.46
CA GLU A 37 -4.26 7.62 -5.97
C GLU A 37 -3.89 7.92 -7.43
N GLY A 38 -4.90 8.01 -8.29
CA GLY A 38 -4.73 8.25 -9.73
C GLY A 38 -4.44 7.00 -10.58
N GLU A 39 -4.30 5.81 -9.98
CA GLU A 39 -4.09 4.54 -10.69
C GLU A 39 -5.23 3.55 -10.43
N PRO A 40 -5.62 2.71 -11.42
CA PRO A 40 -6.54 1.61 -11.18
C PRO A 40 -5.92 0.58 -10.22
N PRO A 41 -6.71 -0.05 -9.34
CA PRO A 41 -6.22 -1.09 -8.46
C PRO A 41 -5.70 -2.29 -9.27
N ARG A 42 -4.63 -2.92 -8.78
CA ARG A 42 -4.02 -4.10 -9.41
C ARG A 42 -3.71 -5.18 -8.38
N VAL A 43 -3.91 -6.43 -8.79
CA VAL A 43 -3.48 -7.59 -8.01
C VAL A 43 -2.05 -7.93 -8.39
N LEU A 44 -1.14 -7.85 -7.42
CA LEU A 44 0.27 -8.19 -7.56
C LEU A 44 0.54 -9.54 -6.93
N ARG A 45 1.27 -10.40 -7.63
CA ARG A 45 1.58 -11.77 -7.23
C ARG A 45 3.04 -11.90 -6.84
N ALA A 46 3.39 -12.98 -6.15
CA ALA A 46 4.77 -13.34 -5.86
C ALA A 46 5.66 -13.19 -7.11
N GLY A 47 6.73 -12.39 -6.99
CA GLY A 47 7.60 -12.02 -8.11
C GLY A 47 7.38 -10.61 -8.67
N ASP A 48 6.21 -10.00 -8.43
CA ASP A 48 5.90 -8.67 -8.92
C ASP A 48 6.54 -7.57 -8.06
N VAL A 49 6.84 -6.44 -8.71
CA VAL A 49 7.34 -5.22 -8.08
C VAL A 49 6.26 -4.15 -8.05
N PHE A 50 6.36 -3.26 -7.07
CA PHE A 50 5.57 -2.04 -7.01
C PHE A 50 6.40 -0.88 -6.47
N TRP A 51 5.91 0.32 -6.68
CA TRP A 51 6.50 1.50 -6.08
C TRP A 51 5.44 2.57 -5.89
N GLU A 52 5.74 3.47 -4.98
CA GLU A 52 4.93 4.63 -4.64
C GLU A 52 5.84 5.86 -4.66
N PRO A 53 5.39 6.99 -5.21
CA PRO A 53 6.20 8.21 -5.21
C PRO A 53 6.34 8.83 -3.80
N GLY A 54 5.43 8.51 -2.88
CA GLY A 54 5.33 9.17 -1.58
C GLY A 54 4.78 10.61 -1.69
N GLY A 55 4.97 11.38 -0.64
CA GLY A 55 4.47 12.76 -0.55
C GLY A 55 2.96 12.81 -0.35
N ASP A 56 2.25 13.48 -1.27
CA ASP A 56 0.80 13.73 -1.16
C ASP A 56 -0.08 12.61 -1.76
N VAL A 57 0.53 11.60 -2.39
CA VAL A 57 -0.18 10.48 -3.02
C VAL A 57 -0.66 9.50 -1.97
N ILE A 58 -1.95 9.15 -2.00
CA ILE A 58 -2.56 8.17 -1.09
C ILE A 58 -2.34 6.76 -1.62
N HIS A 59 -1.82 5.89 -0.76
CA HIS A 59 -1.91 4.44 -0.90
C HIS A 59 -3.22 3.99 -0.23
N TYR A 60 -4.18 3.52 -1.02
CA TYR A 60 -5.52 3.18 -0.55
C TYR A 60 -5.62 1.75 -0.02
N GLN A 61 -4.90 0.81 -0.61
CA GLN A 61 -5.00 -0.60 -0.26
C GLN A 61 -3.68 -1.33 -0.57
N ASP A 62 -3.23 -2.12 0.39
CA ASP A 62 -2.10 -3.06 0.34
C ASP A 62 -2.49 -4.44 0.92
N GLY A 63 -3.78 -4.71 1.03
CA GLY A 63 -4.33 -5.90 1.65
C GLY A 63 -4.16 -7.19 0.86
N ASN A 64 -4.55 -8.30 1.49
CA ASN A 64 -4.51 -9.62 0.89
C ASN A 64 -5.68 -9.83 -0.08
N HIS A 65 -5.38 -10.16 -1.33
CA HIS A 65 -6.41 -10.49 -2.32
C HIS A 65 -7.02 -11.89 -2.09
N ARG A 66 -6.32 -12.76 -1.38
CA ARG A 66 -6.69 -14.15 -1.12
C ARG A 66 -7.37 -14.30 0.24
N ASP A 67 -8.32 -15.23 0.33
CA ASP A 67 -9.06 -15.61 1.54
C ASP A 67 -8.62 -16.97 2.11
N ASP A 68 -7.67 -17.64 1.46
CA ASP A 68 -7.18 -18.97 1.82
C ASP A 68 -5.70 -19.05 2.21
N VAL A 69 -4.87 -18.08 1.79
CA VAL A 69 -3.43 -18.04 2.06
C VAL A 69 -2.96 -16.63 2.46
N PRO A 70 -1.90 -16.49 3.28
CA PRO A 70 -1.33 -15.18 3.59
C PRO A 70 -0.66 -14.55 2.38
N VAL A 71 -0.51 -13.22 2.42
CA VAL A 71 0.34 -12.45 1.51
C VAL A 71 1.53 -11.90 2.27
N LYS A 72 2.69 -11.86 1.61
CA LYS A 72 3.92 -11.32 2.18
C LYS A 72 4.68 -10.53 1.15
N TYR A 73 5.18 -9.37 1.54
CA TYR A 73 5.96 -8.51 0.66
C TYR A 73 7.00 -7.72 1.44
N THR A 74 8.09 -7.36 0.77
CA THR A 74 9.10 -6.45 1.32
C THR A 74 8.86 -5.06 0.77
N VAL A 75 9.07 -4.03 1.59
CA VAL A 75 9.06 -2.63 1.16
C VAL A 75 10.29 -1.94 1.71
N THR A 76 11.00 -1.24 0.84
CA THR A 76 12.05 -0.28 1.19
C THR A 76 11.52 1.14 0.99
N MET A 77 11.44 1.90 2.08
CA MET A 77 10.96 3.28 2.11
C MET A 77 12.07 4.25 2.46
N PHE A 78 11.99 5.43 1.87
CA PHE A 78 12.81 6.59 2.23
C PHE A 78 12.02 7.42 3.24
N CYS A 79 12.43 7.36 4.50
CA CYS A 79 11.74 8.02 5.61
C CYS A 79 12.65 9.08 6.24
N ASP A 80 12.03 10.09 6.84
CA ASP A 80 12.73 11.00 7.75
C ASP A 80 13.20 10.24 9.00
N PRO A 81 14.42 10.50 9.49
CA PRO A 81 14.88 9.96 10.77
C PRO A 81 13.90 10.31 11.90
N ASP A 82 13.65 9.35 12.79
CA ASP A 82 12.84 9.49 14.01
C ASP A 82 11.37 9.91 13.80
N LYS A 83 10.86 9.84 12.57
CA LYS A 83 9.44 10.08 12.25
C LYS A 83 8.71 8.79 11.88
N PRO A 84 7.36 8.76 12.00
CA PRO A 84 6.56 7.65 11.50
C PRO A 84 6.82 7.36 10.02
N MET A 85 6.79 6.08 9.66
CA MET A 85 6.98 5.61 8.27
C MET A 85 5.85 6.03 7.34
N LEU A 86 4.65 6.17 7.89
CA LEU A 86 3.43 6.51 7.19
C LEU A 86 2.62 7.47 8.03
N THR A 87 1.75 8.23 7.38
CA THR A 87 0.69 9.02 8.00
C THR A 87 -0.64 8.50 7.50
N LEU A 88 -1.54 8.14 8.41
CA LEU A 88 -2.90 7.74 8.05
C LEU A 88 -3.66 8.93 7.47
N VAL A 89 -4.55 8.66 6.53
CA VAL A 89 -5.40 9.67 5.91
C VAL A 89 -6.77 9.64 6.59
N GLU A 90 -7.18 10.80 7.11
CA GLU A 90 -8.47 10.97 7.79
C GLU A 90 -9.65 10.82 6.82
N GLU A 91 -10.79 10.34 7.33
CA GLU A 91 -12.01 10.09 6.54
C GLU A 91 -12.48 11.33 5.76
N ASP A 92 -12.42 12.51 6.38
CA ASP A 92 -12.78 13.77 5.73
C ASP A 92 -11.89 14.08 4.52
N GLU A 93 -10.61 13.70 4.56
CA GLU A 93 -9.73 13.87 3.41
C GLU A 93 -10.04 12.84 2.32
N LEU A 94 -10.28 11.59 2.69
CA LEU A 94 -10.70 10.54 1.75
C LEU A 94 -11.97 10.95 1.00
N ALA A 95 -12.95 11.52 1.71
CA ALA A 95 -14.17 12.03 1.11
C ALA A 95 -13.90 13.17 0.11
N ARG A 96 -13.04 14.14 0.46
CA ARG A 96 -12.66 15.25 -0.44
C ARG A 96 -11.90 14.78 -1.67
N ARG A 97 -11.12 13.69 -1.57
CA ARG A 97 -10.30 13.14 -2.65
C ARG A 97 -10.94 11.96 -3.38
N ALA A 98 -12.19 11.63 -3.09
CA ALA A 98 -12.87 10.46 -3.68
C ALA A 98 -12.82 10.44 -5.22
N SER A 99 -12.86 11.61 -5.87
CA SER A 99 -12.76 11.74 -7.33
C SER A 99 -11.38 11.40 -7.92
N ARG A 100 -10.35 11.28 -7.08
CA ARG A 100 -8.98 10.91 -7.49
C ARG A 100 -8.72 9.41 -7.39
N ARG A 101 -9.61 8.67 -6.70
CA ARG A 101 -9.55 7.21 -6.61
C ARG A 101 -10.16 6.63 -7.88
N VAL A 102 -9.40 5.79 -8.58
CA VAL A 102 -9.87 5.15 -9.81
C VAL A 102 -10.69 3.91 -9.43
N PRO A 103 -11.93 3.74 -9.91
CA PRO A 103 -12.71 2.55 -9.62
C PRO A 103 -12.05 1.25 -10.10
N ALA A 104 -12.33 0.15 -9.39
CA ALA A 104 -11.99 -1.21 -9.81
C ALA A 104 -12.82 -1.70 -11.00
#